data_AF-A0A8T0U1U3-F1
#
_entry.id   AF-A0A8T0U1U3-F1
#
_cell.length_a   1.000
_cell.length_b   1.000
_cell.length_c   1.000
_cell.angle_alpha   90.00
_cell.angle_beta   90.00
_cell.angle_gamma   90.00
#
_symmetry.space_group_name_H-M   'P 1'
#
loop_
_entity.id
_entity.type
_entity.pdbx_description
1 polymer ?
#
loop_
_entity_poly.entity_id
_entity_poly.type
_entity_poly.pdbx_seq_one_letter_code
_entity_poly.pdbx_strand_id
1 'polypeptide(L)'
;MGRLGLYGLTGPDHTHQLGLAKPTKRVHGDPGPEAGHSVSSPLSSRRRREETEGTLTEPERSQAETMAGKAAAASAAATAARWAEGYPWREKLAKYKGELGKGVWGYWELGAWKPLGISARKRARLRKEVLLAGEDWTYDPPRGEMRTKRKGHKCDRISAEKRANTVELMKKMPQMLLDYKKRRWEKKMKEEDSGKS
;
A
#
# COMPACT_ATOMS: atom_id res chain seq x y z
N MET A 1 -7.96 -23.32 60.04
CA MET A 1 -9.02 -22.99 59.07
C MET A 1 -8.44 -23.06 57.67
N GLY A 2 -8.97 -23.90 56.77
CA GLY A 2 -8.52 -23.90 55.37
C GLY A 2 -8.70 -25.21 54.61
N ARG A 3 -9.96 -25.51 54.25
CA ARG A 3 -10.50 -26.31 53.13
C ARG A 3 -9.72 -27.51 52.58
N LEU A 4 -10.38 -28.67 52.73
CA LEU A 4 -10.41 -29.82 51.82
C LEU A 4 -10.71 -29.39 50.36
N GLY A 5 -10.12 -30.08 49.39
CA GLY A 5 -10.48 -29.95 47.97
C GLY A 5 -9.91 -31.08 47.12
N LEU A 6 -10.74 -32.10 46.87
CA LEU A 6 -10.54 -33.21 45.94
C LEU A 6 -10.31 -32.72 44.50
N TYR A 7 -9.34 -33.32 43.81
CA TYR A 7 -9.39 -33.61 42.37
C TYR A 7 -8.68 -34.97 42.20
N GLY A 8 -9.31 -36.08 41.85
CA GLY A 8 -10.42 -36.26 40.93
C GLY A 8 -9.85 -36.74 39.59
N LEU A 9 -9.71 -38.07 39.47
CA LEU A 9 -9.19 -38.84 38.35
C LEU A 9 -9.75 -38.40 36.98
N THR A 10 -8.90 -38.33 35.94
CA THR A 10 -9.24 -38.77 34.57
C THR A 10 -7.95 -39.12 33.80
N GLY A 11 -7.83 -40.38 33.38
CA GLY A 11 -6.79 -40.88 32.49
C GLY A 11 -7.14 -40.69 31.00
N PRO A 12 -6.27 -41.15 30.08
CA PRO A 12 -6.31 -40.79 28.66
C PRO A 12 -6.99 -41.86 27.80
N ASP A 13 -8.03 -41.49 27.05
CA ASP A 13 -8.61 -42.37 26.04
C ASP A 13 -7.85 -42.25 24.72
N HIS A 14 -7.17 -43.35 24.40
CA HIS A 14 -6.64 -43.68 23.09
C HIS A 14 -7.78 -43.92 22.10
N THR A 15 -7.75 -43.24 20.95
CA THR A 15 -8.35 -43.79 19.72
C THR A 15 -7.41 -43.57 18.54
N HIS A 16 -6.83 -44.68 18.09
CA HIS A 16 -6.26 -44.86 16.76
C HIS A 16 -7.39 -44.93 15.72
N GLN A 17 -7.33 -44.13 14.65
CA GLN A 17 -7.88 -44.47 13.33
C GLN A 17 -6.93 -43.86 12.28
N LEU A 18 -6.01 -44.65 11.72
CA LEU A 18 -6.17 -45.39 10.46
C LEU A 18 -6.51 -44.46 9.28
N GLY A 19 -5.50 -44.24 8.44
CA GLY A 19 -5.63 -43.47 7.22
C GLY A 19 -6.35 -44.22 6.11
N LEU A 20 -6.95 -43.46 5.20
CA LEU A 20 -7.26 -43.92 3.85
C LEU A 20 -6.93 -42.81 2.84
N ALA A 21 -6.42 -43.27 1.71
CA ALA A 21 -5.77 -42.50 0.66
C ALA A 21 -6.74 -41.65 -0.18
N LYS A 22 -6.14 -40.66 -0.88
CA LYS A 22 -6.73 -39.76 -1.88
C LYS A 22 -7.43 -40.53 -3.02
N PRO A 23 -8.37 -39.88 -3.71
CA PRO A 23 -8.45 -40.03 -5.17
C PRO A 23 -8.28 -38.69 -5.92
N THR A 24 -7.54 -38.77 -7.02
CA THR A 24 -7.24 -37.73 -8.00
C THR A 24 -8.33 -37.57 -9.06
N LYS A 25 -8.54 -36.32 -9.49
CA LYS A 25 -9.09 -35.79 -10.76
C LYS A 25 -10.34 -36.43 -11.39
N ARG A 26 -11.38 -35.59 -11.56
CA ARG A 26 -12.07 -35.45 -12.86
C ARG A 26 -12.16 -33.98 -13.25
N VAL A 27 -11.83 -33.73 -14.51
CA VAL A 27 -11.98 -32.48 -15.25
C VAL A 27 -13.33 -32.55 -15.96
N HIS A 28 -14.13 -31.48 -15.89
CA HIS A 28 -14.92 -30.85 -16.97
C HIS A 28 -16.19 -30.16 -16.42
N GLY A 29 -16.34 -28.87 -16.76
CA GLY A 29 -17.61 -28.13 -16.74
C GLY A 29 -17.53 -26.81 -15.98
N ASP A 30 -17.37 -25.70 -16.70
CA ASP A 30 -17.55 -24.34 -16.18
C ASP A 30 -19.02 -24.08 -15.80
N PRO A 31 -19.29 -23.43 -14.65
CA PRO A 31 -20.51 -22.66 -14.47
C PRO A 31 -20.20 -21.16 -14.23
N GLY A 32 -20.91 -20.31 -14.96
CA GLY A 32 -20.83 -18.85 -14.92
C GLY A 32 -21.31 -18.21 -13.59
N PRO A 33 -21.29 -16.87 -13.51
CA PRO A 33 -21.27 -16.16 -12.23
C PRO A 33 -22.68 -15.89 -11.69
N GLU A 34 -22.95 -16.35 -10.45
CA GLU A 34 -24.10 -15.94 -9.65
C GLU A 34 -23.73 -15.00 -8.50
N ALA A 35 -24.71 -14.18 -8.16
CA ALA A 35 -24.66 -12.93 -7.43
C ALA A 35 -24.27 -13.05 -5.94
N GLY A 36 -23.62 -11.98 -5.44
CA GLY A 36 -23.19 -11.84 -4.06
C GLY A 36 -24.32 -11.63 -3.05
N HIS A 37 -24.06 -12.01 -1.80
CA HIS A 37 -24.84 -11.66 -0.63
C HIS A 37 -23.89 -11.11 0.44
N SER A 38 -23.98 -9.81 0.72
CA SER A 38 -23.22 -9.13 1.77
C SER A 38 -23.97 -9.16 3.10
N VAL A 39 -23.27 -9.56 4.14
CA VAL A 39 -23.70 -9.60 5.55
C VAL A 39 -23.93 -8.21 6.15
N SER A 40 -25.03 -8.10 6.89
CA SER A 40 -25.50 -6.93 7.65
C SER A 40 -24.82 -6.79 9.02
N SER A 41 -24.56 -5.54 9.45
CA SER A 41 -24.75 -4.98 10.82
C SER A 41 -23.97 -3.64 11.00
N PRO A 42 -24.24 -2.81 12.02
CA PRO A 42 -25.51 -2.16 12.39
C PRO A 42 -25.36 -0.62 12.51
N LEU A 43 -26.51 0.04 12.70
CA LEU A 43 -26.71 1.50 12.78
C LEU A 43 -25.76 2.23 13.75
N SER A 44 -25.16 3.33 13.26
CA SER A 44 -24.70 4.44 14.08
C SER A 44 -25.17 5.77 13.48
N SER A 45 -25.90 6.51 14.30
CA SER A 45 -26.49 7.83 14.16
C SER A 45 -25.73 8.86 13.29
N ARG A 46 -26.35 9.27 12.18
CA ARG A 46 -26.10 10.59 11.57
C ARG A 46 -27.35 11.13 10.86
N ARG A 47 -28.03 12.04 11.56
CA ARG A 47 -28.71 13.24 11.05
C ARG A 47 -29.36 13.09 9.66
N ARG A 48 -30.66 12.78 9.64
CA ARG A 48 -31.55 12.88 8.48
C ARG A 48 -31.42 14.28 7.87
N ARG A 49 -30.66 14.40 6.78
CA ARG A 49 -30.74 15.50 5.84
C ARG A 49 -31.64 14.97 4.73
N GLU A 50 -32.82 15.54 4.56
CA GLU A 50 -33.71 15.19 3.48
C GLU A 50 -33.01 15.55 2.17
N GLU A 51 -32.64 14.52 1.41
CA GLU A 51 -32.15 14.65 0.05
C GLU A 51 -33.39 14.85 -0.82
N THR A 52 -33.64 16.09 -1.22
CA THR A 52 -34.48 16.36 -2.38
C THR A 52 -33.70 15.87 -3.60
N GLU A 53 -33.89 14.60 -3.95
CA GLU A 53 -33.51 14.04 -5.26
C GLU A 53 -34.37 14.71 -6.35
N GLY A 54 -34.00 15.94 -6.70
CA GLY A 54 -34.48 16.59 -7.92
C GLY A 54 -33.90 15.85 -9.11
N THR A 55 -34.66 14.91 -9.67
CA THR A 55 -34.32 14.27 -10.94
C THR A 55 -34.48 15.33 -12.02
N LEU A 56 -33.38 15.99 -12.41
CA LEU A 56 -33.38 16.96 -13.52
C LEU A 56 -34.00 16.28 -14.74
N THR A 57 -35.10 16.86 -15.23
CA THR A 57 -35.84 16.36 -16.39
C THR A 57 -35.00 16.55 -17.65
N GLU A 58 -35.20 15.73 -18.69
CA GLU A 58 -34.42 15.76 -19.94
C GLU A 58 -34.16 17.17 -20.54
N PRO A 59 -35.11 18.13 -20.53
CA PRO A 59 -34.82 19.48 -21.02
C PRO A 59 -33.77 20.22 -20.18
N GLU A 60 -33.75 20.03 -18.86
CA GLU A 60 -32.79 20.69 -17.97
C GLU A 60 -31.37 20.11 -18.11
N ARG A 61 -31.26 18.80 -18.40
CA ARG A 61 -29.97 18.18 -18.73
C ARG A 61 -29.41 18.70 -20.05
N SER A 62 -30.26 18.81 -21.09
CA SER A 62 -29.85 19.35 -22.40
C SER A 62 -29.43 20.82 -22.32
N GLN A 63 -30.09 21.61 -21.46
CA GLN A 63 -29.71 23.00 -21.20
C GLN A 63 -28.41 23.08 -20.40
N ALA A 64 -28.21 22.21 -19.40
CA ALA A 64 -26.96 22.15 -18.66
C ALA A 64 -25.77 21.75 -19.56
N GLU A 65 -25.96 20.80 -20.47
CA GLU A 65 -24.93 20.38 -21.44
C GLU A 65 -24.59 21.48 -22.46
N THR A 66 -25.60 22.18 -22.98
CA THR A 66 -25.36 23.32 -23.89
C THR A 66 -24.70 24.51 -23.18
N MET A 67 -25.03 24.77 -21.92
CA MET A 67 -24.37 25.80 -21.11
C MET A 67 -22.94 25.41 -20.72
N ALA A 68 -22.68 24.13 -20.43
CA ALA A 68 -21.32 23.61 -20.23
C ALA A 68 -20.49 23.69 -21.51
N GLY A 69 -21.07 23.36 -22.67
CA GLY A 69 -20.44 23.52 -23.98
C GLY A 69 -20.12 24.96 -24.33
N LYS A 70 -21.03 25.90 -24.04
CA LYS A 70 -20.81 27.35 -24.19
C LYS A 70 -19.75 27.88 -23.23
N ALA A 71 -19.71 27.41 -21.98
CA ALA A 71 -18.69 27.78 -21.01
C ALA A 71 -17.30 27.28 -21.42
N ALA A 72 -17.22 26.04 -21.93
CA ALA A 72 -15.98 25.49 -22.48
C ALA A 72 -15.51 26.29 -23.71
N ALA A 73 -16.41 26.61 -24.65
CA ALA A 73 -16.12 27.41 -25.84
C ALA A 73 -15.69 28.84 -25.47
N ALA A 74 -16.34 29.49 -24.50
CA ALA A 74 -15.96 30.81 -24.01
C ALA A 74 -14.58 30.79 -23.32
N SER A 75 -14.27 29.74 -22.56
CA SER A 75 -12.95 29.57 -21.95
C SER A 75 -11.84 29.35 -23.00
N ALA A 76 -12.15 28.60 -24.07
CA ALA A 76 -11.25 28.37 -25.18
C ALA A 76 -11.04 29.65 -26.01
N ALA A 77 -12.09 30.41 -26.27
CA ALA A 77 -12.05 31.68 -26.98
C ALA A 77 -11.30 32.77 -26.17
N ALA A 78 -11.55 32.87 -24.86
CA ALA A 78 -10.80 33.78 -23.98
C ALA A 78 -9.32 33.38 -23.88
N THR A 79 -9.03 32.08 -23.91
CA THR A 79 -7.65 31.59 -24.00
C THR A 79 -7.05 32.00 -25.34
N ALA A 80 -7.69 31.71 -26.47
CA ALA A 80 -7.23 32.05 -27.81
C ALA A 80 -7.02 33.56 -28.02
N ALA A 81 -7.93 34.40 -27.54
CA ALA A 81 -7.79 35.86 -27.58
C ALA A 81 -6.57 36.34 -26.79
N ARG A 82 -6.29 35.72 -25.64
CA ARG A 82 -5.09 36.00 -24.84
C ARG A 82 -3.79 35.54 -25.50
N TRP A 83 -3.87 34.64 -26.49
CA TRP A 83 -2.73 34.26 -27.35
C TRP A 83 -2.62 35.15 -28.59
N ALA A 84 -3.71 35.81 -29.01
CA ALA A 84 -3.76 36.69 -30.17
C ALA A 84 -3.17 38.10 -29.91
N GLU A 85 -3.17 38.57 -28.66
CA GLU A 85 -2.57 39.86 -28.24
C GLU A 85 -1.03 39.87 -28.19
N GLY A 86 -0.37 38.83 -28.70
CA GLY A 86 1.08 38.67 -28.62
C GLY A 86 1.46 37.70 -27.50
N TYR A 87 2.51 36.91 -27.73
CA TYR A 87 2.93 35.82 -26.86
C TYR A 87 3.27 36.32 -25.44
N PRO A 88 2.36 36.22 -24.45
CA PRO A 88 2.56 36.82 -23.13
C PRO A 88 3.64 36.08 -22.33
N TRP A 89 4.05 34.90 -22.80
CA TRP A 89 5.15 34.13 -22.23
C TRP A 89 6.51 34.76 -22.51
N ARG A 90 6.70 35.52 -23.61
CA ARG A 90 8.01 36.13 -23.93
C ARG A 90 8.41 37.16 -22.87
N GLU A 91 7.47 38.01 -22.46
CA GLU A 91 7.67 38.99 -21.39
C GLU A 91 7.87 38.34 -20.02
N LYS A 92 7.05 37.33 -19.69
CA LYS A 92 7.21 36.56 -18.46
C LYS A 92 8.57 35.85 -18.43
N LEU A 93 8.99 35.29 -19.56
CA LEU A 93 10.25 34.59 -19.70
C LEU A 93 11.42 35.56 -19.53
N ALA A 94 11.38 36.72 -20.17
CA ALA A 94 12.37 37.77 -20.01
C ALA A 94 12.49 38.22 -18.54
N LYS A 95 11.34 38.43 -17.86
CA LYS A 95 11.30 38.81 -16.44
C LYS A 95 11.96 37.77 -15.52
N TYR A 96 11.73 36.48 -15.77
CA TYR A 96 12.22 35.41 -14.91
C TYR A 96 13.49 34.72 -15.40
N LYS A 97 14.08 35.15 -16.54
CA LYS A 97 15.26 34.52 -17.15
C LYS A 97 16.43 34.38 -16.17
N GLY A 98 16.70 35.43 -15.39
CA GLY A 98 17.76 35.42 -14.37
C GLY A 98 17.48 34.46 -13.21
N GLU A 99 16.22 34.31 -12.80
CA GLU A 99 15.81 33.36 -11.76
C GLU A 99 15.80 31.91 -12.25
N LEU A 100 15.38 31.69 -13.50
CA LEU A 100 15.33 30.36 -14.11
C LEU A 100 16.74 29.76 -14.28
N GLY A 101 17.75 30.62 -14.50
CA GLY A 101 19.15 30.21 -14.59
C GLY A 101 19.77 29.76 -13.25
N LYS A 102 19.19 30.13 -12.10
CA LYS A 102 19.72 29.75 -10.77
C LYS A 102 19.47 28.28 -10.42
N GLY A 103 18.60 27.59 -11.16
CA GLY A 103 18.26 26.17 -10.93
C GLY A 103 16.76 25.93 -10.87
N VAL A 104 16.34 24.71 -10.51
CA VAL A 104 14.91 24.31 -10.46
C VAL A 104 14.27 24.56 -9.09
N TRP A 105 14.99 24.25 -8.02
CA TRP A 105 14.44 24.23 -6.66
C TRP A 105 14.94 25.36 -5.76
N GLY A 106 15.93 26.10 -6.23
CA GLY A 106 16.67 27.07 -5.44
C GLY A 106 18.13 26.99 -5.79
N TYR A 107 18.92 27.75 -5.05
CA TYR A 107 20.36 27.82 -5.22
C TYR A 107 21.04 27.89 -3.85
N TRP A 108 22.27 27.38 -3.80
CA TRP A 108 23.10 27.45 -2.60
C TRP A 108 23.86 28.78 -2.61
N GLU A 109 23.66 29.60 -1.61
CA GLU A 109 24.35 30.88 -1.47
C GLU A 109 24.67 31.13 0.01
N LEU A 110 25.91 31.50 0.31
CA LEU A 110 26.38 31.87 1.65
C LEU A 110 26.01 30.84 2.73
N GLY A 111 26.15 29.55 2.42
CA GLY A 111 25.90 28.46 3.36
C GLY A 111 24.43 28.16 3.64
N ALA A 112 23.50 28.78 2.92
CA ALA A 112 22.07 28.54 3.05
C ALA A 112 21.43 28.18 1.70
N TRP A 113 20.39 27.36 1.75
CA TRP A 113 19.52 27.12 0.60
C TRP A 113 18.57 28.30 0.42
N LYS A 114 18.67 29.01 -0.71
CA LYS A 114 17.76 30.10 -1.07
C LYS A 114 16.69 29.59 -2.05
N PRO A 115 15.39 29.80 -1.77
CA PRO A 115 14.34 29.50 -2.74
C PRO A 115 14.41 30.47 -3.92
N LEU A 116 13.83 30.07 -5.06
CA LEU A 116 13.73 30.94 -6.23
C LEU A 116 12.71 32.06 -6.02
N GLY A 117 12.90 33.19 -6.70
CA GLY A 117 11.92 34.28 -6.77
C GLY A 117 10.65 33.95 -7.57
N ILE A 118 10.60 32.78 -8.21
CA ILE A 118 9.44 32.26 -8.93
C ILE A 118 8.89 31.01 -8.23
N SER A 119 7.58 30.97 -8.01
CA SER A 119 6.94 29.75 -7.50
C SER A 119 6.96 28.64 -8.55
N ALA A 120 7.11 27.39 -8.11
CA ALA A 120 7.12 26.22 -8.99
C ALA A 120 5.88 26.15 -9.91
N ARG A 121 4.71 26.57 -9.39
CA ARG A 121 3.47 26.65 -10.19
C ARG A 121 3.57 27.67 -11.32
N LYS A 122 4.11 28.87 -11.05
CA LYS A 122 4.30 29.90 -12.08
C LYS A 122 5.32 29.44 -13.13
N ARG A 123 6.42 28.81 -12.70
CA ARG A 123 7.41 28.19 -13.60
C ARG A 123 6.77 27.16 -14.53
N ALA A 124 5.98 26.23 -13.99
CA ALA A 124 5.34 25.18 -14.78
C ALA A 124 4.32 25.73 -15.79
N ARG A 125 3.56 26.78 -15.43
CA ARG A 125 2.68 27.47 -16.40
C ARG A 125 3.50 28.10 -17.52
N LEU A 126 4.60 28.78 -17.19
CA LEU A 126 5.48 29.41 -18.18
C LEU A 126 6.10 28.35 -19.11
N ARG A 127 6.62 27.25 -18.56
CA ARG A 127 7.12 26.11 -19.33
C ARG A 127 6.05 25.54 -20.27
N LYS A 128 4.81 25.39 -19.79
CA LYS A 128 3.68 24.95 -20.63
C LYS A 128 3.42 25.93 -21.77
N GLU A 129 3.43 27.24 -21.49
CA GLU A 129 3.18 28.26 -22.52
C GLU A 129 4.26 28.28 -23.61
N VAL A 130 5.53 28.13 -23.22
CA VAL A 130 6.69 28.07 -24.14
C VAL A 130 6.63 26.82 -25.01
N LEU A 131 6.42 25.64 -24.40
CA LEU A 131 6.36 24.37 -25.13
C LEU A 131 5.15 24.30 -26.08
N LEU A 132 4.01 24.91 -25.71
CA LEU A 132 2.84 25.00 -26.60
C LEU A 132 3.08 25.91 -27.80
N ALA A 133 3.96 26.91 -27.67
CA ALA A 133 4.38 27.76 -28.78
C ALA A 133 5.44 27.08 -29.69
N GLY A 134 5.84 25.84 -29.39
CA GLY A 134 6.83 25.08 -30.15
C GLY A 134 8.29 25.45 -29.85
N GLU A 135 8.54 26.26 -28.82
CA GLU A 135 9.87 26.70 -28.42
C GLU A 135 10.47 25.74 -27.38
N ASP A 136 11.81 25.65 -27.34
CA ASP A 136 12.51 24.72 -26.43
C ASP A 136 12.66 25.27 -25.01
N TRP A 137 12.67 24.37 -24.02
CA TRP A 137 12.80 24.69 -22.61
C TRP A 137 14.14 24.20 -22.03
N THR A 138 15.13 25.09 -21.98
CA THR A 138 16.51 24.77 -21.62
C THR A 138 16.85 24.90 -20.12
N TYR A 139 15.93 25.43 -19.30
CA TYR A 139 16.21 25.78 -17.90
C TYR A 139 16.09 24.63 -16.90
N ASP A 140 15.46 23.52 -17.29
CA ASP A 140 15.24 22.38 -16.40
C ASP A 140 16.15 21.22 -16.83
N PRO A 141 16.90 20.60 -15.90
CA PRO A 141 17.67 19.41 -16.20
C PRO A 141 16.74 18.27 -16.61
N PRO A 142 17.23 17.35 -17.46
CA PRO A 142 16.45 16.19 -17.86
C PRO A 142 16.07 15.35 -16.64
N ARG A 143 14.89 14.74 -16.70
CA ARG A 143 14.40 13.87 -15.62
C ARG A 143 15.31 12.64 -15.51
N GLY A 144 15.82 12.40 -14.30
CA GLY A 144 16.62 11.20 -14.02
C GLY A 144 15.80 9.90 -14.10
N GLU A 145 16.50 8.79 -14.29
CA GLU A 145 15.91 7.46 -14.32
C GLU A 145 15.30 7.09 -12.96
N MET A 146 14.15 6.41 -12.96
CA MET A 146 13.48 5.96 -11.74
C MET A 146 14.08 4.65 -11.23
N ARG A 147 14.29 4.54 -9.91
CA ARG A 147 14.79 3.31 -9.31
C ARG A 147 13.75 2.20 -9.32
N THR A 148 13.97 1.18 -10.16
CA THR A 148 13.11 -0.01 -10.25
C THR A 148 13.71 -1.17 -9.45
N LYS A 149 13.65 -1.12 -8.11
CA LYS A 149 14.06 -2.24 -7.25
C LYS A 149 12.96 -2.62 -6.28
N ARG A 150 12.57 -3.90 -6.25
CA ARG A 150 11.60 -4.44 -5.28
C ARG A 150 12.34 -4.91 -4.03
N LYS A 151 11.87 -4.52 -2.84
CA LYS A 151 12.47 -4.88 -1.54
C LYS A 151 12.27 -6.37 -1.19
N GLY A 152 11.14 -6.95 -1.60
CA GLY A 152 10.67 -8.25 -1.14
C GLY A 152 10.16 -8.22 0.31
N HIS A 153 9.21 -9.10 0.63
CA HIS A 153 8.65 -9.23 1.97
C HIS A 153 9.66 -9.86 2.94
N LYS A 154 9.66 -9.42 4.21
CA LYS A 154 10.66 -9.87 5.21
C LYS A 154 10.52 -11.37 5.51
N CYS A 155 9.29 -11.86 5.60
CA CYS A 155 9.03 -13.28 5.90
C CYS A 155 9.60 -14.19 4.81
N ASP A 156 9.37 -13.82 3.55
CA ASP A 156 9.74 -14.63 2.39
C ASP A 156 11.26 -14.78 2.29
N ARG A 157 11.99 -13.70 2.57
CA ARG A 157 13.46 -13.69 2.64
C ARG A 157 14.01 -14.69 3.64
N ILE A 158 13.38 -14.80 4.81
CA ILE A 158 13.84 -15.64 5.94
C ILE A 158 13.22 -17.06 5.86
N SER A 159 12.22 -17.27 5.00
CA SER A 159 11.47 -18.52 4.97
C SER A 159 12.33 -19.73 4.58
N ALA A 160 13.27 -19.56 3.65
CA ALA A 160 14.19 -20.63 3.24
C ALA A 160 15.13 -21.03 4.39
N GLU A 161 15.70 -20.03 5.07
CA GLU A 161 16.58 -20.22 6.23
C GLU A 161 15.86 -20.94 7.37
N LYS A 162 14.61 -20.55 7.67
CA LYS A 162 13.79 -21.22 8.69
C LYS A 162 13.50 -22.68 8.35
N ARG A 163 13.21 -22.99 7.08
CA ARG A 163 12.98 -24.38 6.65
C ARG A 163 14.26 -25.22 6.80
N ALA A 164 15.42 -24.68 6.42
CA ALA A 164 16.70 -25.37 6.57
C ALA A 164 17.05 -25.65 8.05
N ASN A 165 16.91 -24.64 8.91
CA ASN A 165 17.15 -24.79 10.36
C ASN A 165 16.22 -25.84 10.98
N THR A 166 14.95 -25.87 10.55
CA THR A 166 13.99 -26.89 11.00
C THR A 166 14.47 -28.29 10.67
N VAL A 167 14.97 -28.53 9.44
CA VAL A 167 15.51 -29.84 9.04
C VAL A 167 16.74 -30.23 9.87
N GLU A 168 17.65 -29.30 10.13
CA GLU A 168 18.81 -29.54 10.97
C GLU A 168 18.45 -29.87 12.42
N LEU A 169 17.47 -29.15 12.98
CA LEU A 169 16.95 -29.40 14.32
C LEU A 169 16.29 -30.78 14.42
N MET A 170 15.53 -31.18 13.39
CA MET A 170 14.90 -32.50 13.33
C MET A 170 15.92 -33.63 13.29
N LYS A 171 17.07 -33.46 12.60
CA LYS A 171 18.16 -34.44 12.63
C LYS A 171 18.76 -34.63 14.05
N LYS A 172 18.80 -33.56 14.84
CA LYS A 172 19.31 -33.58 16.23
C LYS A 172 18.27 -34.06 17.25
N MET A 173 17.00 -34.15 16.85
CA MET A 173 15.88 -34.52 17.72
C MET A 173 16.08 -35.84 18.47
N PRO A 174 16.54 -36.94 17.84
CA PRO A 174 16.70 -38.21 18.55
C PRO A 174 17.70 -38.12 19.70
N GLN A 175 18.83 -37.42 19.47
CA GLN A 175 19.83 -37.21 20.52
C GLN A 175 19.27 -36.35 21.65
N MET A 176 18.60 -35.25 21.33
CA MET A 176 17.98 -34.38 22.34
C MET A 176 16.94 -35.11 23.21
N LEU A 177 16.20 -36.06 22.64
CA LEU A 177 15.25 -36.89 23.38
C LEU A 177 15.96 -37.86 24.34
N LEU A 178 17.07 -38.47 23.91
CA LEU A 178 17.87 -39.33 24.78
C LEU A 178 18.49 -38.53 25.93
N ASP A 179 19.04 -37.35 25.64
CA ASP A 179 19.62 -36.46 26.65
C ASP A 179 18.57 -35.99 27.66
N TYR A 180 17.35 -35.70 27.21
CA TYR A 180 16.23 -35.36 28.10
C TYR A 180 15.83 -36.54 28.99
N LYS A 181 15.69 -37.74 28.42
CA LYS A 181 15.39 -38.96 29.19
C LYS A 181 16.46 -39.24 30.22
N LYS A 182 17.74 -39.16 29.85
CA LYS A 182 18.89 -39.33 30.74
C LYS A 182 18.83 -38.37 31.92
N ARG A 183 18.65 -37.06 31.68
CA ARG A 183 18.52 -36.06 32.75
C ARG A 183 17.36 -36.32 33.69
N ARG A 184 16.20 -36.76 33.18
CA ARG A 184 15.03 -37.12 34.00
C ARG A 184 15.31 -38.35 34.87
N TRP A 185 15.98 -39.35 34.32
CA TRP A 185 16.38 -40.56 35.04
C TRP A 185 17.40 -40.26 36.14
N GLU A 186 18.47 -39.53 35.83
CA GLU A 186 19.50 -39.15 36.82
C GLU A 186 18.91 -38.33 37.97
N LYS A 187 17.99 -37.41 37.66
CA LYS A 187 17.27 -36.64 38.69
C LYS A 187 16.45 -37.55 39.60
N LYS A 188 15.73 -38.52 39.03
CA LYS A 188 14.92 -39.47 39.79
C LYS A 188 15.78 -40.34 40.72
N MET A 189 16.89 -40.88 40.21
CA MET A 189 17.81 -41.70 41.02
C MET A 189 18.37 -40.91 42.19
N LYS A 190 18.79 -39.65 41.94
CA LYS A 190 19.30 -38.77 43.01
C LYS A 190 18.25 -38.47 44.09
N GLU A 191 16.99 -38.29 43.71
CA GLU A 191 15.88 -38.10 44.66
C GLU A 191 15.64 -39.37 45.50
N GLU A 192 15.64 -40.55 44.87
CA GLU A 192 15.49 -41.84 45.57
C GLU A 192 16.66 -42.15 46.52
N ASP A 193 17.89 -41.82 46.13
CA ASP A 193 19.08 -41.98 46.98
C ASP A 193 19.06 -41.02 48.17
N SER A 194 18.58 -39.79 47.97
CA SER A 194 18.43 -38.80 49.06
C SER A 194 17.30 -39.10 50.04
N GLY A 195 16.34 -39.96 49.67
CA GLY A 195 15.26 -40.40 50.55
C GLY A 195 15.52 -41.71 51.29
N LYS A 196 16.62 -42.41 50.97
CA LYS A 196 17.06 -43.66 51.62
C LYS A 196 18.23 -43.46 52.60
N SER A 197 18.77 -42.25 52.68
CA SER A 197 19.76 -41.82 53.66
C SER A 197 19.07 -41.01 54.76
#